data_AF-A0A0L0VLU3-F1
#
_entry.id   AF-A0A0L0VLU3-F1
#
_cell.length_a   1.000
_cell.length_b   1.000
_cell.length_c   1.000
_cell.angle_alpha   90.00
_cell.angle_beta   90.00
_cell.angle_gamma   90.00
#
_symmetry.space_group_name_H-M   'P 1'
#
loop_
_entity.id
_entity.type
_entity.pdbx_description
1 polymer ?
#
loop_
_entity_poly.entity_id
_entity_poly.type
_entity_poly.pdbx_seq_one_letter_code
_entity_poly.pdbx_strand_id
1 'polypeptide(L)'
;MMLSHRFGGITLEEATKRMHHTKSTHNQKIKCLWSQMMRQHNRSIIDHLMDRVDDHSYNMQDPIQKLLFLFLWIPIFQSSANIWVDLNNHARKRKDKTISLPGGCTPNFSYSTPEAFHTVDQLVPVDTE
;
A
#
# COMPACT_ATOMS: atom_id res chain seq x y z
N MET A 1 0.46 7.07 -19.78
CA MET A 1 0.94 7.83 -20.95
C MET A 1 2.19 8.66 -20.66
N MET A 2 2.21 9.57 -19.68
CA MET A 2 3.33 10.53 -19.58
C MET A 2 4.62 9.96 -18.96
N LEU A 3 4.55 9.10 -17.94
CA LEU A 3 5.74 8.63 -17.22
C LEU A 3 6.65 7.73 -18.06
N SER A 4 6.09 6.73 -18.75
CA SER A 4 6.86 5.78 -19.57
C SER A 4 7.52 6.45 -20.78
N HIS A 5 6.86 7.43 -21.38
CA HIS A 5 7.41 8.21 -22.48
C HIS A 5 8.50 9.18 -21.99
N ARG A 6 8.26 9.86 -20.86
CA ARG A 6 9.15 10.88 -20.30
C ARG A 6 10.41 10.31 -19.65
N PHE A 7 10.34 9.11 -19.08
CA PHE A 7 11.45 8.49 -18.34
C PHE A 7 11.94 7.16 -18.91
N GLY A 8 11.17 6.52 -19.80
CA GLY A 8 11.49 5.20 -20.35
C GLY A 8 12.11 5.21 -21.76
N GLY A 9 12.34 6.39 -22.36
CA GLY A 9 13.00 6.53 -23.66
C GLY A 9 12.22 5.95 -24.86
N ILE A 10 10.94 5.62 -24.68
CA ILE A 10 10.08 5.03 -25.71
C ILE A 10 9.17 6.09 -26.35
N THR A 11 8.85 5.90 -27.63
CA THR A 11 7.98 6.82 -28.37
C THR A 11 6.55 6.81 -27.82
N LEU A 12 5.80 7.88 -28.05
CA LEU A 12 4.42 7.98 -27.58
C LEU A 12 3.54 6.83 -28.12
N GLU A 13 3.73 6.45 -29.39
CA GLU A 13 3.02 5.33 -30.01
C GLU A 13 3.37 3.99 -29.37
N GLU A 14 4.66 3.74 -29.08
CA GLU A 14 5.07 2.53 -28.36
C GLU A 14 4.57 2.49 -26.92
N ALA A 15 4.63 3.61 -26.21
CA ALA A 15 4.10 3.74 -24.86
C ALA A 15 2.60 3.45 -24.82
N THR A 16 1.87 3.95 -25.82
CA THR A 16 0.43 3.75 -25.98
C THR A 16 0.12 2.29 -26.29
N LYS A 17 0.82 1.68 -27.26
CA LYS A 17 0.66 0.27 -27.64
C LYS A 17 0.99 -0.71 -26.51
N ARG A 18 2.06 -0.46 -25.74
CA ARG A 18 2.46 -1.28 -24.58
C ARG A 18 1.43 -1.21 -23.44
N MET A 19 0.82 -0.04 -23.20
CA MET A 19 -0.22 0.12 -22.18
C MET A 19 -1.55 -0.57 -22.57
N HIS A 20 -1.92 -0.59 -23.85
CA HIS A 20 -3.18 -1.20 -24.32
C HIS A 20 -3.26 -2.72 -24.08
N HIS A 21 -2.12 -3.43 -24.00
CA HIS A 21 -2.09 -4.84 -23.62
C HIS A 21 -2.26 -5.11 -22.13
N THR A 22 -2.24 -4.07 -21.28
CA THR A 22 -2.50 -4.22 -19.85
C THR A 22 -3.88 -3.68 -19.54
N LYS A 23 -4.91 -4.52 -19.73
CA LYS A 23 -6.18 -4.33 -19.02
C LYS A 23 -5.83 -4.10 -17.54
N SER A 24 -6.40 -3.09 -16.87
CA SER A 24 -6.25 -2.91 -15.41
C SER A 24 -7.05 -3.98 -14.64
N THR A 25 -6.82 -5.25 -14.96
CA THR A 25 -7.17 -6.43 -14.17
C THR A 25 -6.17 -6.62 -13.01
N HIS A 26 -5.05 -5.89 -13.01
CA HIS A 26 -3.97 -5.99 -12.02
C HIS A 26 -4.25 -5.30 -10.66
N ASN A 27 -5.31 -4.50 -10.54
CA ASN A 27 -5.67 -3.90 -9.24
C ASN A 27 -6.29 -4.94 -8.28
N GLN A 28 -6.48 -6.20 -8.67
CA GLN A 28 -7.03 -7.22 -7.79
C GLN A 28 -6.09 -7.54 -6.63
N LYS A 29 -4.76 -7.60 -6.86
CA LYS A 29 -3.78 -7.81 -5.79
C LYS A 29 -3.78 -6.65 -4.80
N ILE A 30 -3.79 -5.42 -5.30
CA ILE A 30 -3.87 -4.20 -4.50
C ILE A 30 -5.19 -4.18 -3.72
N LYS A 31 -6.34 -4.42 -4.36
CA LYS A 31 -7.65 -4.52 -3.68
C LYS A 31 -7.70 -5.62 -2.63
N CYS A 32 -7.13 -6.79 -2.91
CA CYS A 32 -7.03 -7.88 -1.93
C CYS A 32 -6.16 -7.47 -0.74
N LEU A 33 -5.06 -6.78 -0.99
CA LEU A 33 -4.15 -6.27 0.04
C LEU A 33 -4.85 -5.22 0.92
N TRP A 34 -5.54 -4.25 0.32
CA TRP A 34 -6.38 -3.29 1.05
C TRP A 34 -7.47 -4.01 1.87
N SER A 35 -8.13 -5.01 1.27
CA SER A 35 -9.16 -5.78 1.97
C SER A 35 -8.60 -6.54 3.17
N GLN A 36 -7.36 -7.06 3.08
CA GLN A 36 -6.68 -7.71 4.19
C GLN A 36 -6.32 -6.70 5.29
N MET A 37 -5.77 -5.54 4.92
CA MET A 37 -5.47 -4.45 5.86
C MET A 37 -6.74 -4.02 6.61
N MET A 38 -7.84 -3.79 5.88
CA MET A 38 -9.14 -3.44 6.47
C MET A 38 -9.65 -4.52 7.44
N ARG A 39 -9.52 -5.80 7.09
CA ARG A 39 -9.96 -6.91 7.95
C ARG A 39 -9.11 -7.10 9.19
N GLN A 40 -7.80 -6.94 9.08
CA GLN A 40 -6.87 -7.25 10.17
C GLN A 40 -6.70 -6.06 11.13
N HIS A 41 -6.68 -4.83 10.62
CA HIS A 41 -6.34 -3.65 11.41
C HIS A 41 -7.54 -2.75 11.67
N ASN A 42 -8.40 -2.52 10.67
CA ASN A 42 -9.51 -1.57 10.85
C ASN A 42 -10.71 -2.20 11.54
N ARG A 43 -10.96 -3.49 11.32
CA ARG A 43 -12.13 -4.16 11.87
C ARG A 43 -12.16 -4.15 13.40
N SER A 44 -11.04 -4.45 14.06
CA SER A 44 -11.03 -4.44 15.54
C SER A 44 -11.34 -3.06 16.11
N ILE A 45 -10.88 -2.00 15.45
CA ILE A 45 -11.12 -0.64 15.92
C ILE A 45 -12.57 -0.20 15.64
N ILE A 46 -13.12 -0.59 14.49
CA ILE A 46 -14.53 -0.39 14.18
C ILE A 46 -15.40 -1.13 15.21
N ASP A 47 -15.08 -2.39 15.52
CA ASP A 47 -15.82 -3.19 16.49
C ASP A 47 -15.80 -2.51 17.87
N HIS A 48 -14.62 -2.07 18.34
CA HIS A 48 -14.50 -1.32 19.60
C HIS A 48 -15.29 0.00 19.58
N LEU A 49 -15.36 0.69 18.44
CA LEU A 49 -16.14 1.93 18.33
C LEU A 49 -17.65 1.64 18.39
N MET A 50 -18.11 0.58 17.73
CA MET A 50 -19.51 0.19 17.73
C MET A 50 -19.95 -0.26 19.13
N ASP A 51 -19.10 -1.00 19.85
CA ASP A 51 -19.35 -1.34 21.26
C ASP A 51 -19.57 -0.08 22.12
N ARG A 52 -18.83 1.01 21.82
CA ARG A 52 -18.94 2.31 22.53
C ARG A 52 -20.15 3.13 22.10
N VAL A 53 -20.67 2.90 20.90
CA VAL A 53 -21.94 3.47 20.46
C VAL A 53 -23.09 2.74 21.17
N ASP A 54 -23.01 1.42 21.22
CA ASP A 54 -24.03 0.54 21.80
C ASP A 54 -24.12 0.70 23.33
N ASP A 55 -22.99 0.91 24.03
CA ASP A 55 -22.97 1.20 25.47
C ASP A 55 -23.31 2.67 25.82
N HIS A 56 -23.62 3.49 24.81
CA HIS A 56 -23.92 4.92 24.91
C HIS A 56 -22.79 5.80 25.51
N SER A 57 -21.56 5.30 25.58
CA SER A 57 -20.39 6.08 25.99
C SER A 57 -19.88 7.03 24.90
N TYR A 58 -20.27 6.79 23.65
CA TYR A 58 -19.99 7.66 22.50
C TYR A 58 -21.27 8.01 21.73
N ASN A 59 -21.53 9.31 21.57
CA ASN A 59 -22.66 9.82 20.80
C ASN A 59 -22.20 10.35 19.44
N MET A 60 -22.55 9.63 18.37
CA MET A 60 -22.22 10.01 17.00
C MET A 60 -22.94 11.27 16.50
N GLN A 61 -24.04 11.66 17.14
CA GLN A 61 -24.79 12.88 16.83
C GLN A 61 -24.25 14.11 17.57
N ASP A 62 -23.38 13.92 18.56
CA ASP A 62 -22.68 15.02 19.20
C ASP A 62 -21.53 15.49 18.29
N PRO A 63 -21.59 16.72 17.76
CA PRO A 63 -20.56 17.24 16.86
C PRO A 63 -19.18 17.32 17.51
N ILE A 64 -19.10 17.54 18.84
CA ILE A 64 -17.82 17.65 19.56
C ILE A 64 -17.17 16.28 19.67
N GLN A 65 -17.92 15.27 20.08
CA GLN A 65 -17.40 13.89 20.18
C GLN A 65 -16.97 13.37 18.81
N LYS A 66 -17.75 13.64 17.77
CA LYS A 66 -17.39 13.30 16.39
C LYS A 66 -16.10 13.98 15.93
N LEU A 67 -15.94 15.27 16.22
CA LEU A 67 -14.74 16.02 15.85
C LEU A 67 -13.49 15.50 16.60
N LEU A 68 -13.63 15.25 17.90
CA LEU A 68 -12.58 14.67 18.73
C LEU A 68 -12.17 13.29 18.23
N PHE A 69 -13.15 12.45 17.87
CA PHE A 69 -12.88 11.15 17.27
C PHE A 69 -12.09 11.30 15.97
N LEU A 70 -12.52 12.15 15.02
CA LEU A 70 -11.79 12.36 13.76
C LEU A 70 -10.36 12.86 13.99
N PHE A 71 -10.18 13.78 14.94
CA PHE A 71 -8.87 14.31 15.30
C PHE A 71 -7.93 13.23 15.84
N LEU A 72 -8.42 12.35 16.72
CA LEU A 72 -7.63 11.24 17.28
C LEU A 72 -7.47 10.08 16.28
N TRP A 73 -8.46 9.85 15.44
CA TRP A 73 -8.50 8.72 14.51
C TRP A 73 -7.41 8.80 13.45
N ILE A 74 -7.19 9.98 12.86
CA ILE A 74 -6.21 10.18 11.78
C ILE A 74 -4.79 9.74 12.22
N PRO A 75 -4.21 10.22 13.33
CA PRO A 75 -2.87 9.80 13.75
C PRO A 75 -2.82 8.34 14.21
N ILE A 76 -3.89 7.82 14.82
CA ILE A 76 -3.98 6.39 15.20
C ILE A 76 -3.97 5.51 13.96
N PHE A 77 -4.78 5.85 12.96
CA PHE A 77 -4.85 5.13 11.69
C PHE A 77 -3.52 5.18 10.96
N GLN A 78 -2.87 6.35 10.90
CA GLN A 78 -1.55 6.49 10.29
C GLN A 78 -0.51 5.61 10.99
N SER A 79 -0.50 5.58 12.33
CA SER A 79 0.43 4.74 13.10
C SER A 79 0.20 3.26 12.84
N SER A 80 -1.06 2.82 12.79
CA SER A 80 -1.44 1.45 12.46
C SER A 80 -1.03 1.06 11.04
N ALA A 81 -1.26 1.95 10.06
CA ALA A 81 -0.84 1.74 8.67
C ALA A 81 0.69 1.66 8.55
N ASN A 82 1.43 2.51 9.26
CA ASN A 82 2.89 2.48 9.28
C ASN A 82 3.41 1.13 9.80
N ILE A 83 2.84 0.62 10.90
CA ILE A 83 3.17 -0.71 11.44
C ILE A 83 2.88 -1.80 10.41
N TRP A 84 1.72 -1.74 9.75
CA TRP A 84 1.35 -2.72 8.74
C TRP A 84 2.32 -2.71 7.54
N VAL A 85 2.71 -1.52 7.06
CA VAL A 85 3.70 -1.36 5.98
C VAL A 85 5.04 -1.95 6.40
N ASP A 86 5.50 -1.64 7.60
CA ASP A 86 6.76 -2.12 8.14
C ASP A 86 6.78 -3.66 8.20
N LEU A 87 5.77 -4.27 8.80
CA LEU A 87 5.62 -5.73 8.89
C LEU A 87 5.58 -6.37 7.50
N ASN A 88 4.81 -5.79 6.57
CA ASN A 88 4.64 -6.38 5.24
C ASN A 88 5.92 -6.28 4.38
N ASN A 89 6.70 -5.20 4.55
CA ASN A 89 7.94 -4.96 3.82
C ASN A 89 9.14 -5.72 4.40
N HIS A 90 9.10 -6.05 5.70
CA HIS A 90 10.08 -6.92 6.35
C HIS A 90 9.72 -8.41 6.27
N ALA A 91 8.47 -8.76 5.95
CA ALA A 91 8.07 -10.14 5.78
C ALA A 91 8.66 -10.75 4.49
N ARG A 92 9.38 -11.87 4.66
CA ARG A 92 9.94 -12.63 3.54
C ARG A 92 8.81 -13.19 2.68
N LYS A 93 8.81 -12.89 1.38
CA LYS A 93 7.85 -13.44 0.43
C LYS A 93 8.33 -14.79 -0.10
N ARG A 94 7.38 -15.69 -0.40
CA ARG A 94 7.69 -16.98 -1.05
C ARG A 94 8.28 -16.71 -2.44
N LYS A 95 9.28 -17.51 -2.83
CA LYS A 95 9.83 -17.47 -4.19
C LYS A 95 8.77 -17.95 -5.17
N ASP A 96 8.41 -17.09 -6.11
CA ASP A 96 7.60 -17.44 -7.26
C ASP A 96 8.53 -17.89 -8.40
N LYS A 97 8.28 -19.08 -8.94
CA LYS A 97 9.10 -19.68 -10.01
C LYS A 97 8.69 -19.18 -11.40
N THR A 98 7.57 -18.49 -11.51
CA THR A 98 6.99 -18.03 -12.79
C THR A 98 7.48 -16.65 -13.21
N ILE A 99 8.13 -15.91 -12.30
CA ILE A 99 8.64 -14.56 -12.54
C ILE A 99 10.16 -14.55 -12.49
N SER A 100 10.78 -13.68 -13.30
CA SER A 100 12.23 -13.44 -13.31
C SER A 100 12.69 -12.43 -12.26
N LEU A 101 11.74 -11.73 -11.61
CA LEU A 101 12.03 -10.71 -10.60
C LEU A 101 12.57 -11.34 -9.29
N PRO A 102 13.32 -10.57 -8.49
CA PRO A 102 13.76 -10.98 -7.16
C PRO A 102 12.59 -11.50 -6.32
N GLY A 103 12.70 -12.74 -5.85
CA GLY A 103 11.69 -13.41 -5.05
C GLY A 103 12.32 -14.37 -4.05
N GLY A 104 11.59 -14.70 -2.98
CA GLY A 104 12.18 -15.48 -1.89
C GLY A 104 12.96 -14.65 -0.88
N CYS A 105 12.81 -13.33 -0.91
CA CYS A 105 13.41 -12.32 -0.02
C CYS A 105 12.31 -11.37 0.50
N THR A 106 12.70 -10.46 1.38
CA THR A 106 11.83 -9.38 1.87
C THR A 106 11.78 -8.26 0.82
N PRO A 107 10.64 -7.55 0.66
CA PRO A 107 10.57 -6.37 -0.19
C PRO A 107 11.69 -5.36 0.11
N ASN A 108 11.92 -5.05 1.40
CA ASN A 108 12.98 -4.12 1.78
C ASN A 108 14.36 -4.54 1.26
N PHE A 109 14.74 -5.82 1.41
CA PHE A 109 16.00 -6.33 0.88
C PHE A 109 16.08 -6.21 -0.64
N SER A 110 15.00 -6.56 -1.36
CA SER A 110 14.99 -6.45 -2.82
C SER A 110 15.22 -5.03 -3.32
N TYR A 111 14.68 -4.02 -2.63
CA TYR A 111 14.82 -2.63 -3.02
C TYR A 111 16.10 -1.97 -2.48
N SER A 112 16.61 -2.40 -1.33
CA SER A 112 17.83 -1.83 -0.72
C SER A 112 19.13 -2.39 -1.29
N THR A 113 19.12 -3.61 -1.83
CA THR A 113 20.31 -4.30 -2.34
C THR A 113 20.06 -4.94 -3.71
N PRO A 114 19.82 -4.14 -4.76
CA PRO A 114 19.57 -4.64 -6.12
C PRO A 114 20.75 -5.44 -6.69
N GLU A 115 21.99 -5.12 -6.30
CA GLU A 115 23.21 -5.79 -6.74
C GLU A 115 23.26 -7.27 -6.37
N ALA A 116 22.61 -7.66 -5.26
CA ALA A 116 22.47 -9.06 -4.85
C ALA A 116 21.70 -9.92 -5.87
N PHE A 117 20.95 -9.28 -6.78
CA PHE A 117 20.20 -9.90 -7.86
C PHE A 117 20.73 -9.53 -9.24
N HIS A 118 21.97 -9.04 -9.32
CA HIS A 118 22.60 -8.56 -10.56
C HIS A 118 21.79 -7.48 -11.29
N THR A 119 21.04 -6.67 -10.53
CA THR A 119 20.31 -5.51 -11.05
C THR A 119 20.83 -4.23 -10.38
N VAL A 120 20.37 -3.08 -10.87
CA VAL A 120 20.67 -1.75 -10.32
C VAL A 120 19.43 -1.13 -9.70
N ASP A 121 19.62 -0.10 -8.89
CA ASP A 121 18.51 0.70 -8.38
C ASP A 121 17.79 1.40 -9.54
N GLN A 122 16.48 1.20 -9.61
CA GLN A 122 15.59 1.81 -10.60
C GLN A 122 14.45 2.59 -9.91
N LEU A 123 14.58 2.88 -8.62
CA LEU A 123 13.63 3.72 -7.90
C LEU A 123 13.67 5.14 -8.47
N VAL A 124 12.48 5.72 -8.65
CA VAL A 124 12.35 7.11 -9.06
C VAL A 124 12.52 7.96 -7.81
N PRO A 125 13.52 8.85 -7.74
CA PRO A 125 13.66 9.75 -6.61
C PRO A 125 12.42 10.64 -6.53
N VAL A 126 11.82 10.70 -5.35
CA VAL A 126 10.71 11.61 -5.06
C VAL A 126 11.29 12.73 -4.23
N ASP A 127 11.13 13.97 -4.69
CA ASP A 127 11.57 15.14 -3.94
C ASP A 127 10.82 15.18 -2.62
N THR A 128 11.59 15.17 -1.53
CA THR A 128 11.07 15.30 -0.16
C THR A 128 11.23 16.76 0.26
N GLU A 129 10.47 17.62 -0.40
CA GLU A 129 10.24 19.00 0.08
C GLU A 129 9.27 19.01 1.27
#